data_AF-A0A4Y2SYE1-F1
#
_entry.id   AF-A0A4Y2SYE1-F1
#
_cell.length_a   1.000
_cell.length_b   1.000
_cell.length_c   1.000
_cell.angle_alpha   90.00
_cell.angle_beta   90.00
_cell.angle_gamma   90.00
#
_symmetry.space_group_name_H-M   'P 1'
#
loop_
_entity.id
_entity.type
_entity.pdbx_description
1 polymer ?
#
loop_
_entity_poly.entity_id
_entity_poly.type
_entity_poly.pdbx_seq_one_letter_code
_entity_poly.pdbx_strand_id
1 'polypeptide(L)'
;MFLADTLSRAFPVNETVNDDPEMLNIVHTISKHLPMSEKKIMQFKRETELDPELQIVVKYIQEGWPKCYKKVDNSVKLYYKVKNDLYINEGLLFMNEKFIVPYSLRRDMLQLIDEAHFGIEKCKRRAREIMFWPGMNSDIENEVSQCGICEKF
;
A
#
# COMPACT_ATOMS: atom_id res chain seq x y z
N MET A 1 -25.09 -12.17 -42.10
CA MET A 1 -25.40 -11.29 -40.95
C MET A 1 -25.11 -12.08 -39.70
N PHE A 2 -24.06 -11.72 -38.95
CA PHE A 2 -23.77 -12.26 -37.62
C PHE A 2 -23.25 -11.10 -36.78
N LEU A 3 -23.86 -10.86 -35.63
CA LEU A 3 -23.32 -9.95 -34.63
C LEU A 3 -22.22 -10.71 -33.87
N ALA A 4 -21.08 -10.07 -33.66
CA ALA A 4 -20.11 -10.48 -32.65
C ALA A 4 -20.30 -9.53 -31.46
N ASP A 5 -20.76 -10.06 -30.33
CA ASP A 5 -21.07 -9.26 -29.14
C ASP A 5 -19.95 -9.34 -28.09
N THR A 6 -20.10 -8.47 -27.10
CA THR A 6 -19.21 -8.03 -26.02
C THR A 6 -18.16 -8.97 -25.40
N LEU A 7 -17.01 -8.33 -25.09
CA LEU A 7 -16.26 -8.40 -23.82
C LEU A 7 -15.94 -9.77 -23.19
N SER A 8 -14.65 -10.12 -23.19
CA SER A 8 -13.88 -10.10 -21.93
C SER A 8 -12.36 -10.07 -22.16
N ARG A 9 -11.65 -9.15 -21.49
CA ARG A 9 -10.19 -9.25 -21.26
C ARG A 9 -9.91 -9.76 -19.85
N ALA A 10 -10.51 -10.90 -19.50
CA ALA A 10 -10.17 -11.62 -18.29
C ALA A 10 -8.76 -12.22 -18.41
N PHE A 11 -7.79 -11.62 -17.72
CA PHE A 11 -6.57 -12.33 -17.36
C PHE A 11 -6.97 -13.49 -16.42
N PRO A 12 -6.51 -14.73 -16.66
CA PRO A 12 -6.80 -15.84 -15.75
C PRO A 12 -6.01 -15.66 -14.45
N VAL A 13 -6.65 -15.07 -13.44
CA VAL A 13 -6.15 -15.06 -12.06
C VAL A 13 -6.34 -16.46 -11.48
N ASN A 14 -5.45 -17.37 -11.88
CA ASN A 14 -5.47 -18.77 -11.44
C ASN A 14 -4.05 -19.34 -11.27
N GLU A 15 -3.11 -18.50 -10.82
CA GLU A 15 -2.01 -18.99 -9.99
C GLU A 15 -2.54 -19.17 -8.56
N THR A 16 -2.68 -20.41 -8.11
CA THR A 16 -2.86 -20.71 -6.69
C THR A 16 -1.57 -20.35 -5.96
N VAL A 17 -1.50 -19.12 -5.45
CA VAL A 17 -0.47 -18.72 -4.49
C VAL A 17 -0.63 -19.61 -3.25
N ASN A 18 0.32 -20.52 -3.04
CA ASN A 18 0.36 -21.34 -1.83
C ASN A 18 0.32 -20.43 -0.59
N ASP A 19 -0.60 -20.73 0.32
CA ASP A 19 -0.70 -20.08 1.63
C ASP A 19 0.44 -20.54 2.53
N ASP A 20 1.63 -20.01 2.28
CA ASP A 20 2.84 -20.31 3.05
C ASP A 20 2.68 -19.78 4.49
N PRO A 21 2.65 -20.65 5.51
CA PRO A 21 2.15 -20.29 6.84
C PRO A 21 3.06 -19.31 7.58
N GLU A 22 4.31 -19.17 7.17
CA GLU A 22 5.25 -18.19 7.73
C GLU A 22 4.95 -16.77 7.21
N MET A 23 4.51 -16.65 5.95
CA MET A 23 4.08 -15.39 5.33
C MET A 23 2.81 -14.83 6.01
N LEU A 24 1.94 -15.73 6.48
CA LEU A 24 0.70 -15.43 7.22
C LEU A 24 0.91 -14.87 8.64
N ASN A 25 2.14 -14.80 9.16
CA ASN A 25 2.41 -14.24 10.50
C ASN A 25 2.80 -12.76 10.52
N ILE A 26 3.32 -12.21 9.41
CA ILE A 26 3.68 -10.78 9.30
C ILE A 26 2.43 -9.92 9.00
N VAL A 27 1.48 -10.52 8.27
CA VAL A 27 0.31 -9.88 7.68
C VAL A 27 -0.90 -10.84 7.72
N HIS A 28 -1.66 -10.75 8.85
CA HIS A 28 -4.15 -11.46 10.09
C HIS A 28 -5.27 -10.45 10.71
N THR A 29 -6.20 -9.93 9.88
CA THR A 29 -7.32 -9.05 10.27
C THR A 29 -7.03 -7.75 11.05
N ILE A 30 -6.79 -6.64 10.35
CA ILE A 30 -7.37 -5.33 10.73
C ILE A 30 -8.85 -5.28 10.33
N SER A 31 -9.20 -5.89 9.19
CA SER A 31 -10.58 -6.33 8.88
C SER A 31 -10.54 -7.50 7.91
N LYS A 32 -10.76 -8.72 8.43
CA LYS A 32 -10.75 -10.06 7.79
C LYS A 32 -9.53 -10.49 6.94
N HIS A 33 -8.63 -9.57 6.58
CA HIS A 33 -7.61 -9.82 5.54
C HIS A 33 -6.18 -9.35 5.86
N LEU A 34 -5.91 -8.73 7.03
CA LEU A 34 -4.58 -8.13 7.31
C LEU A 34 -4.01 -8.31 8.73
N PRO A 35 -3.52 -9.50 9.05
CA PRO A 35 -2.57 -9.93 10.76
C PRO A 35 -1.45 -8.96 11.12
N MET A 36 -1.79 -7.71 11.41
CA MET A 36 -0.98 -6.90 12.32
C MET A 36 -1.33 -7.26 13.78
N SER A 37 -0.31 -7.59 14.58
CA SER A 37 -0.45 -7.60 16.04
C SER A 37 -0.95 -6.22 16.53
N GLU A 38 -1.75 -6.20 17.59
CA GLU A 38 -2.29 -4.96 18.19
C GLU A 38 -1.17 -3.92 18.47
N LYS A 39 0.02 -4.36 18.88
CA LYS A 39 1.20 -3.50 19.05
C LYS A 39 1.62 -2.78 17.76
N LYS A 40 1.55 -3.47 16.62
CA LYS A 40 1.88 -2.93 15.29
C LYS A 40 0.76 -2.01 14.80
N ILE A 41 -0.50 -2.30 15.11
CA ILE A 41 -1.63 -1.37 14.90
C ILE A 41 -1.42 -0.07 15.69
N MET A 42 -1.07 -0.14 16.98
CA MET A 42 -0.77 1.03 17.81
C MET A 42 0.45 1.80 17.28
N GLN A 43 1.48 1.11 16.80
CA GLN A 43 2.65 1.73 16.15
C GLN A 43 2.24 2.48 14.87
N PHE A 44 1.44 1.88 13.99
CA PHE A 44 0.95 2.55 12.78
C PHE A 44 0.12 3.80 13.08
N LYS A 45 -0.74 3.76 14.12
CA LYS A 45 -1.47 4.97 14.58
C LYS A 45 -0.50 6.06 15.05
N ARG A 46 0.41 5.75 15.99
CA ARG A 46 1.40 6.70 16.53
C ARG A 46 2.29 7.30 15.44
N GLU A 47 2.74 6.50 14.47
CA GLU A 47 3.56 6.98 13.36
C GLU A 47 2.74 7.81 12.34
N THR A 48 1.44 7.53 12.16
CA THR A 48 0.53 8.39 11.38
C THR A 48 0.27 9.73 12.07
N GLU A 49 0.26 9.76 13.42
CA GLU A 49 0.17 10.99 14.22
C GLU A 49 1.45 11.84 14.15
N LEU A 50 2.62 11.22 13.95
CA LEU A 50 3.92 11.90 13.86
C LEU A 50 4.34 12.27 12.43
N ASP A 51 3.79 11.62 11.40
CA ASP A 51 4.10 11.90 10.00
C ASP A 51 3.42 13.22 9.54
N PRO A 52 4.20 14.29 9.24
CA PRO A 52 3.64 15.59 8.92
C PRO A 52 2.94 15.62 7.55
N GLU A 53 3.28 14.73 6.61
CA GLU A 53 2.54 14.61 5.35
C GLU A 53 1.16 14.02 5.62
N LEU A 54 1.10 12.93 6.40
CA LEU A 54 -0.16 12.25 6.71
C LEU A 54 -1.07 13.09 7.60
N GLN A 55 -0.53 13.93 8.50
CA GLN A 55 -1.34 14.90 9.24
C GLN A 55 -2.03 15.92 8.32
N ILE A 56 -1.38 16.38 7.25
CA ILE A 56 -2.00 17.26 6.24
C ILE A 56 -3.05 16.47 5.42
N VAL A 57 -2.80 15.20 5.08
CA VAL A 57 -3.78 14.32 4.41
C VAL A 57 -5.03 14.13 5.28
N VAL A 58 -4.86 13.78 6.57
CA VAL A 58 -5.92 13.61 7.56
C VAL A 58 -6.76 14.88 7.66
N LYS A 59 -6.10 16.04 7.77
CA LYS A 59 -6.76 17.34 7.79
C LYS A 59 -7.60 17.60 6.52
N TYR A 60 -7.07 17.33 5.33
CA TYR A 60 -7.82 17.51 4.08
C TYR A 60 -8.95 16.49 3.87
N ILE A 61 -8.90 15.31 4.50
CA ILE A 61 -10.03 14.37 4.54
C ILE A 61 -11.16 14.89 5.46
N GLN A 62 -10.81 15.49 6.59
CA GLN A 62 -11.77 15.99 7.59
C GLN A 62 -12.38 17.35 7.22
N GLU A 63 -11.56 18.33 6.80
CA GLU A 63 -11.99 19.69 6.43
C GLU A 63 -12.38 19.83 4.95
N GLY A 64 -11.99 18.85 4.12
CA GLY A 64 -12.18 18.85 2.67
C GLY A 64 -10.97 19.35 1.89
N TRP A 65 -10.71 18.72 0.74
CA TRP A 65 -9.54 18.99 -0.09
C TRP A 65 -9.62 20.34 -0.84
N PRO A 66 -8.50 21.07 -0.99
CA PRO A 66 -8.46 22.32 -1.76
C PRO A 66 -8.93 22.14 -3.21
N LYS A 67 -10.02 22.81 -3.61
CA LYS A 67 -10.64 22.69 -4.96
C LYS A 67 -9.68 22.94 -6.14
N CYS A 68 -8.58 23.66 -5.91
CA CYS A 68 -7.57 23.95 -6.92
C CYS A 68 -6.27 23.22 -6.57
N TYR A 69 -5.76 22.35 -7.45
CA TYR A 69 -4.49 21.62 -7.28
C TYR A 69 -3.28 22.53 -6.93
N LYS A 70 -3.27 23.78 -7.43
CA LYS A 70 -2.25 24.79 -7.10
C LYS A 70 -2.26 25.26 -5.63
N LYS A 71 -3.35 25.03 -4.88
CA LYS A 71 -3.54 25.38 -3.46
C LYS A 71 -3.35 24.18 -2.50
N VAL A 72 -3.06 22.99 -3.03
CA VAL A 72 -2.71 21.81 -2.23
C VAL A 72 -1.25 21.97 -1.78
N ASP A 73 -0.94 21.58 -0.55
CA ASP A 73 0.46 21.58 -0.08
C ASP A 73 1.36 20.69 -0.96
N ASN A 74 2.63 21.07 -1.11
CA ASN A 74 3.58 20.36 -1.98
C ASN A 74 3.80 18.90 -1.56
N SER A 75 3.84 18.62 -0.25
CA SER A 75 3.97 17.26 0.29
C SER A 75 2.84 16.35 -0.22
N VAL A 76 1.60 16.73 0.07
CA VAL A 76 0.42 15.89 -0.18
C VAL A 76 -0.12 15.95 -1.62
N LYS A 77 0.55 16.66 -2.55
CA LYS A 77 0.11 16.74 -3.96
C LYS A 77 -0.02 15.39 -4.65
N LEU A 78 0.77 14.40 -4.23
CA LEU A 78 0.69 13.04 -4.76
C LEU A 78 -0.61 12.33 -4.35
N TYR A 79 -1.06 12.55 -3.10
CA TYR A 79 -2.34 12.04 -2.59
C TYR A 79 -3.56 12.73 -3.25
N TYR A 80 -3.44 13.98 -3.76
CA TYR A 80 -4.55 14.69 -4.40
C TYR A 80 -5.21 13.95 -5.58
N LYS A 81 -4.46 13.07 -6.26
CA LYS A 81 -4.99 12.25 -7.36
C LYS A 81 -5.97 11.19 -6.87
N VAL A 82 -5.70 10.58 -5.72
CA VAL A 82 -6.49 9.49 -5.09
C VAL A 82 -7.40 9.98 -3.96
N LYS A 83 -7.49 11.29 -3.71
CA LYS A 83 -8.20 11.89 -2.56
C LYS A 83 -9.66 11.47 -2.36
N ASN A 84 -10.33 10.98 -3.40
CA ASN A 84 -11.72 10.52 -3.33
C ASN A 84 -11.81 9.11 -2.72
N ASP A 85 -10.73 8.35 -2.86
CA ASP A 85 -10.52 6.99 -2.37
C ASP A 85 -9.93 6.95 -0.95
N LEU A 86 -9.57 8.11 -0.40
CA LEU A 86 -8.92 8.24 0.91
C LEU A 86 -9.93 8.39 2.03
N TYR A 87 -9.79 7.56 3.06
CA TYR A 87 -10.60 7.64 4.28
C TYR A 87 -9.79 7.27 5.52
N ILE A 88 -10.36 7.56 6.69
CA ILE A 88 -9.78 7.25 8.00
C ILE A 88 -10.72 6.26 8.67
N ASN A 89 -10.19 5.15 9.19
CA ASN A 89 -10.93 4.24 10.07
C ASN A 89 -10.11 4.00 11.35
N GLU A 90 -10.73 4.23 12.52
CA GLU A 90 -10.14 4.00 13.84
C GLU A 90 -8.78 4.68 14.10
N GLY A 91 -8.46 5.77 13.38
CA GLY A 91 -7.17 6.46 13.46
C GLY A 91 -6.08 5.89 12.54
N LEU A 92 -6.40 4.90 11.71
CA LEU A 92 -5.59 4.46 10.57
C LEU A 92 -6.09 5.12 9.27
N LEU A 93 -5.16 5.40 8.37
CA LEU A 93 -5.41 6.03 7.08
C LEU A 93 -5.40 4.99 5.94
N PHE A 94 -6.38 5.06 5.04
CA PHE A 94 -6.60 4.09 3.97
C PHE A 94 -6.75 4.74 2.59
N MET A 95 -6.52 3.95 1.53
CA MET A 95 -6.76 4.27 0.12
C MET A 95 -7.42 3.07 -0.54
N ASN A 96 -8.72 3.15 -0.81
CA ASN A 96 -9.57 1.96 -1.00
C ASN A 96 -9.27 0.94 0.12
N GLU A 97 -9.21 -0.36 -0.16
CA GLU A 97 -8.99 -1.43 0.84
C GLU A 97 -7.54 -1.51 1.40
N LYS A 98 -6.68 -0.51 1.12
CA LYS A 98 -5.23 -0.56 1.37
C LYS A 98 -4.81 0.40 2.47
N PHE A 99 -3.94 -0.03 3.37
CA PHE A 99 -3.42 0.84 4.43
C PHE A 99 -2.34 1.78 3.89
N ILE A 100 -2.37 3.04 4.31
CA ILE A 100 -1.31 4.00 4.01
C ILE A 100 -0.16 3.85 5.02
N VAL A 101 1.07 3.85 4.53
CA VAL A 101 2.28 3.62 5.35
C VAL A 101 2.97 4.94 5.71
N PRO A 102 3.03 5.32 7.00
CA PRO A 102 3.82 6.45 7.49
C PRO A 102 5.28 6.35 7.05
N TYR A 103 5.92 7.48 6.74
CA TYR A 103 7.28 7.54 6.19
C TYR A 103 8.29 6.71 6.99
N SER A 104 8.24 6.81 8.32
CA SER A 104 9.07 6.06 9.26
C SER A 104 8.95 4.54 9.13
N LEU A 105 7.76 4.02 8.79
CA LEU A 105 7.48 2.58 8.68
C LEU A 105 7.68 2.02 7.26
N ARG A 106 7.88 2.87 6.24
CA ARG A 106 8.08 2.42 4.85
C ARG A 106 9.28 1.48 4.75
N ARG A 107 10.38 1.77 5.46
CA ARG A 107 11.59 0.92 5.45
C ARG A 107 11.33 -0.46 6.05
N ASP A 108 10.76 -0.54 7.25
CA ASP A 108 10.39 -1.81 7.89
C ASP A 108 9.48 -2.65 6.97
N MET A 109 8.51 -2.02 6.29
CA MET A 109 7.62 -2.75 5.38
C MET A 109 8.33 -3.19 4.07
N LEU A 110 9.35 -2.46 3.61
CA LEU A 110 10.16 -2.83 2.45
C LEU A 110 11.10 -4.01 2.76
N GLN A 111 11.73 -4.02 3.95
CA GLN A 111 12.57 -5.14 4.39
C GLN A 111 11.75 -6.44 4.50
N LEU A 112 10.54 -6.37 5.09
CA LEU A 112 9.59 -7.50 5.15
C LEU A 112 9.09 -7.98 3.77
N ILE A 113 9.28 -7.19 2.70
CA ILE A 113 8.99 -7.58 1.31
C ILE A 113 10.18 -8.27 0.66
N ASP A 114 11.41 -7.84 0.96
CA ASP A 114 12.64 -8.41 0.36
C ASP A 114 13.10 -9.70 1.07
N GLU A 115 12.93 -9.81 2.39
CA GLU A 115 13.20 -11.03 3.19
C GLU A 115 12.51 -12.29 2.61
N ALA A 116 11.39 -12.09 1.92
CA ALA A 116 10.62 -13.16 1.29
C ALA A 116 11.21 -13.65 -0.06
N HIS A 117 12.22 -12.95 -0.61
CA HIS A 117 13.01 -13.30 -1.80
C HIS A 117 12.22 -13.73 -3.06
N PHE A 118 10.96 -13.30 -3.20
CA PHE A 118 10.06 -13.79 -4.24
C PHE A 118 10.29 -13.22 -5.66
N GLY A 119 11.26 -12.33 -5.84
CA GLY A 119 11.51 -11.63 -7.10
C GLY A 119 10.61 -10.40 -7.28
N ILE A 120 11.16 -9.39 -7.96
CA ILE A 120 10.69 -7.99 -7.92
C ILE A 120 9.20 -7.80 -8.23
N GLU A 121 8.65 -8.48 -9.23
CA GLU A 121 7.24 -8.32 -9.61
C GLU A 121 6.26 -9.04 -8.66
N LYS A 122 6.66 -10.12 -7.97
CA LYS A 122 5.81 -10.76 -6.95
C LYS A 122 5.74 -9.91 -5.69
N CYS A 123 6.90 -9.41 -5.24
CA CYS A 123 7.04 -8.43 -4.16
C CYS A 123 6.17 -7.18 -4.41
N LYS A 124 6.30 -6.56 -5.59
CA LYS A 124 5.43 -5.46 -6.05
C LYS A 124 3.94 -5.83 -6.09
N ARG A 125 3.58 -7.02 -6.59
CA ARG A 125 2.17 -7.49 -6.70
C ARG A 125 1.52 -7.54 -5.31
N ARG A 126 2.15 -8.21 -4.35
CA ARG A 126 1.65 -8.34 -2.97
C ARG A 126 1.59 -6.99 -2.24
N ALA A 127 2.62 -6.16 -2.34
CA ALA A 127 2.59 -4.82 -1.75
C ALA A 127 1.42 -3.98 -2.30
N ARG A 128 1.18 -4.03 -3.62
CA ARG A 128 0.03 -3.33 -4.24
C ARG A 128 -1.33 -3.93 -3.91
N GLU A 129 -1.43 -5.12 -3.33
CA GLU A 129 -2.70 -5.67 -2.86
C GLU A 129 -3.11 -5.02 -1.53
N ILE A 130 -2.17 -4.86 -0.59
CA ILE A 130 -2.47 -4.51 0.81
C ILE A 130 -2.11 -3.07 1.23
N MET A 131 -1.10 -2.45 0.64
CA MET A 131 -0.49 -1.21 1.14
C MET A 131 -0.34 -0.13 0.05
N PHE A 132 -0.17 1.12 0.48
CA PHE A 132 0.03 2.25 -0.41
C PHE A 132 0.88 3.37 0.22
N TRP A 133 1.78 3.93 -0.58
CA TRP A 133 2.27 5.30 -0.42
C TRP A 133 2.76 5.83 -1.79
N PRO A 134 2.85 7.14 -1.99
CA PRO A 134 3.46 7.71 -3.18
C PRO A 134 4.94 7.34 -3.28
N GLY A 135 5.33 6.69 -4.37
CA GLY A 135 6.70 6.18 -4.58
C GLY A 135 6.85 4.67 -4.44
N MET A 136 5.91 3.98 -3.77
CA MET A 136 6.02 2.57 -3.36
C MET A 136 6.58 1.59 -4.40
N ASN A 137 6.15 1.66 -5.67
CA ASN A 137 6.70 0.78 -6.72
C ASN A 137 8.22 0.95 -6.85
N SER A 138 8.71 2.19 -6.86
CA SER A 138 10.13 2.52 -7.06
C SER A 138 10.95 2.35 -5.79
N ASP A 139 10.33 2.50 -4.61
CA ASP A 139 10.99 2.14 -3.34
C ASP A 139 11.22 0.62 -3.26
N ILE A 140 10.24 -0.19 -3.69
CA ILE A 140 10.42 -1.65 -3.83
C ILE A 140 11.47 -1.98 -4.90
N GLU A 141 11.54 -1.23 -6.02
CA GLU A 141 12.57 -1.42 -7.04
C GLU A 141 13.98 -1.14 -6.51
N ASN A 142 14.15 -0.08 -5.72
CA ASN A 142 15.43 0.27 -5.13
C ASN A 142 15.89 -0.75 -4.06
N GLU A 143 15.01 -1.23 -3.19
CA GLU A 143 15.41 -2.19 -2.14
C GLU A 143 15.68 -3.58 -2.73
N VAL A 144 14.79 -4.11 -3.60
CA VAL A 144 14.97 -5.44 -4.20
C VAL A 144 16.16 -5.48 -5.17
N SER A 145 16.52 -4.37 -5.84
CA SER A 145 17.74 -4.31 -6.67
C SER A 145 19.05 -4.22 -5.86
N GLN A 146 19.00 -3.87 -4.56
CA GLN A 146 20.15 -3.99 -3.67
C GLN A 146 20.31 -5.41 -3.10
N CYS A 147 19.30 -6.28 -3.25
CA CYS A 147 19.34 -7.65 -2.79
C CYS A 147 20.00 -8.58 -3.81
N GLY A 148 21.28 -8.90 -3.57
CA GLY A 148 22.07 -9.86 -4.35
C GLY A 148 21.59 -11.33 -4.30
N ILE A 149 20.42 -11.61 -3.73
CA ILE A 149 19.67 -12.85 -3.90
C ILE A 149 18.58 -12.63 -4.95
N CYS A 150 17.74 -11.61 -4.78
CA CYS A 150 16.67 -11.23 -5.70
C CYS A 150 17.15 -10.83 -7.10
N GLU A 151 18.38 -10.30 -7.25
CA GLU A 151 18.99 -10.01 -8.57
C GLU A 151 19.12 -11.26 -9.48
N LYS A 152 19.06 -12.48 -8.90
CA LYS A 152 19.32 -13.74 -9.59
C LYS A 152 18.05 -14.50 -10.03
N PHE A 153 16.85 -13.92 -9.86
CA PHE A 153 15.55 -14.56 -10.07
C PHE A 153 14.57 -13.71 -10.89
#